data_AF-A0A9X3ESS5-F1
#
_entry.id   AF-A0A9X3ESS5-F1
#
_cell.length_a   1.000
_cell.length_b   1.000
_cell.length_c   1.000
_cell.angle_alpha   90.00
_cell.angle_beta   90.00
_cell.angle_gamma   90.00
#
_symmetry.space_group_name_H-M   'P 1'
#
loop_
_entity.id
_entity.type
_entity.pdbx_description
1 polymer ?
#
loop_
_entity_poly.entity_id
_entity_poly.type
_entity_poly.pdbx_seq_one_letter_code
_entity_poly.pdbx_strand_id
1 'polypeptide(L)'
;MKLAVTFVTLLLALLAALWIAFVRAPPPHEVCQRKADILRAEAGGEHGEAVDNLLDQYRLGCRKQAEALLQLRGKLVYARHAKCVMAARTLADAERCG
;
A
#
# COMPACT_ATOMS: atom_id res chain seq x y z
N MET A 1 3.17 -21.38 -36.75
CA MET A 1 1.84 -21.24 -36.09
C MET A 1 1.91 -21.48 -34.58
N LYS A 2 2.46 -22.59 -34.08
CA LYS A 2 2.58 -22.87 -32.62
C LYS A 2 3.32 -21.77 -31.83
N LEU A 3 4.41 -21.23 -32.37
CA LEU A 3 5.20 -20.16 -31.74
C LEU A 3 4.40 -18.85 -31.54
N ALA A 4 3.58 -18.47 -32.50
CA ALA A 4 2.73 -17.28 -32.40
C ALA A 4 1.66 -17.45 -31.33
N VAL A 5 1.06 -18.65 -31.24
CA VAL A 5 0.05 -18.98 -30.22
C VAL A 5 0.66 -18.93 -28.82
N THR A 6 1.85 -19.51 -28.61
CA THR A 6 2.56 -19.44 -27.33
C THR A 6 2.94 -18.02 -26.93
N PHE A 7 3.32 -17.18 -27.89
CA PHE A 7 3.69 -15.80 -27.60
C PHE A 7 2.47 -14.98 -27.16
N VAL A 8 1.34 -15.16 -27.85
CA VAL A 8 0.08 -14.48 -27.53
C VAL A 8 -0.45 -14.91 -26.16
N THR A 9 -0.39 -16.20 -25.81
CA THR A 9 -0.83 -16.67 -24.49
C THR A 9 0.07 -16.17 -23.36
N LEU A 10 1.39 -16.12 -23.55
CA LEU A 10 2.32 -15.52 -22.58
C LEU A 10 2.04 -14.02 -22.38
N LEU A 11 1.80 -13.30 -23.46
CA LEU A 11 1.48 -11.87 -23.41
C LEU A 11 0.17 -11.61 -22.65
N LEU A 12 -0.87 -12.42 -22.91
CA LEU A 12 -2.14 -12.34 -22.19
C LEU A 12 -1.98 -12.65 -20.70
N ALA A 13 -1.18 -13.68 -20.35
CA ALA A 13 -0.92 -14.04 -18.96
C ALA A 13 -0.20 -12.90 -18.21
N LEU A 14 0.79 -12.25 -18.86
CA LEU A 14 1.48 -11.08 -18.33
C LEU A 14 0.54 -9.89 -18.14
N LEU A 15 -0.31 -9.59 -19.12
CA LEU A 15 -1.32 -8.53 -19.03
C LEU A 15 -2.33 -8.80 -17.91
N ALA A 16 -2.79 -10.04 -17.77
CA ALA A 16 -3.69 -10.46 -16.69
C ALA A 16 -3.02 -10.34 -15.31
N ALA A 17 -1.75 -10.74 -15.18
CA ALA A 17 -0.98 -10.58 -13.95
C ALA A 17 -0.78 -9.10 -13.60
N LEU A 18 -0.43 -8.25 -14.58
CA LEU A 18 -0.34 -6.80 -14.38
C LEU A 18 -1.69 -6.20 -13.99
N TRP A 19 -2.78 -6.64 -14.61
CA TRP A 19 -4.12 -6.18 -14.31
C TRP A 19 -4.53 -6.57 -12.88
N ILE A 20 -4.28 -7.82 -12.48
CA ILE A 20 -4.55 -8.28 -11.11
C ILE A 20 -3.70 -7.50 -10.11
N ALA A 21 -2.42 -7.27 -10.39
CA ALA A 21 -1.56 -6.41 -9.55
C ALA A 21 -2.03 -4.95 -9.56
N PHE A 22 -2.64 -4.49 -10.66
CA PHE A 22 -3.15 -3.14 -10.77
C PHE A 22 -4.42 -2.95 -9.95
N VAL A 23 -5.33 -3.93 -9.99
CA VAL A 23 -6.65 -3.92 -9.33
C VAL A 23 -6.57 -4.37 -7.87
N ARG A 24 -5.61 -5.21 -7.50
CA ARG A 24 -5.29 -5.51 -6.09
C ARG A 24 -4.62 -4.29 -5.47
N ALA A 25 -5.45 -3.40 -4.91
CA ALA A 25 -4.98 -2.50 -3.88
C ALA A 25 -4.53 -3.35 -2.67
N PRO A 26 -3.36 -3.06 -2.07
CA PRO A 26 -3.03 -3.63 -0.78
C PRO A 26 -4.13 -3.24 0.23
N PRO A 27 -4.54 -4.16 1.10
CA PRO A 27 -5.57 -3.88 2.08
C PRO A 27 -5.09 -2.82 3.09
N PRO A 28 -6.02 -2.08 3.71
CA PRO A 28 -5.71 -0.92 4.55
C PRO A 28 -4.81 -1.24 5.74
N HIS A 29 -4.86 -2.46 6.26
CA HIS A 29 -3.98 -2.86 7.36
C HIS A 29 -2.50 -2.98 6.93
N GLU A 30 -2.21 -3.45 5.72
CA GLU A 30 -0.83 -3.56 5.21
C GLU A 30 -0.22 -2.18 4.95
N VAL A 31 -1.00 -1.26 4.39
CA VAL A 31 -0.57 0.13 4.14
C VAL A 31 -0.23 0.84 5.46
N CYS A 32 -1.04 0.61 6.50
CA CYS A 32 -0.80 1.18 7.82
C CYS A 32 0.39 0.51 8.54
N GLN A 33 0.57 -0.81 8.38
CA GLN A 33 1.77 -1.50 8.88
C GLN A 33 3.04 -0.95 8.23
N ARG A 34 3.04 -0.74 6.91
CA ARG A 34 4.20 -0.18 6.20
C ARG A 34 4.59 1.21 6.70
N LYS A 35 3.62 2.10 6.94
CA LYS A 35 3.89 3.41 7.55
C LYS A 35 4.46 3.26 8.96
N ALA A 36 3.89 2.36 9.76
CA ALA A 36 4.35 2.07 11.11
C ALA A 36 5.81 1.58 11.14
N ASP A 37 6.18 0.69 10.21
CA ASP A 37 7.54 0.17 10.09
C ASP A 37 8.54 1.26 9.68
N ILE A 38 8.16 2.15 8.76
CA ILE A 38 8.97 3.31 8.37
C ILE A 38 9.17 4.24 9.57
N LEU A 39 8.11 4.53 10.31
CA LEU A 39 8.16 5.38 11.51
C LEU A 39 9.06 4.77 12.60
N ARG A 40 8.99 3.45 12.80
CA ARG A 40 9.86 2.72 13.73
C ARG A 40 11.33 2.77 13.28
N ALA A 41 11.57 2.64 11.98
CA ALA A 41 12.92 2.73 11.40
C ALA A 41 13.50 4.15 11.51
N GLU A 42 12.68 5.19 11.29
CA GLU A 42 13.08 6.60 11.45
C GLU A 42 13.30 7.00 12.91
N ALA A 43 12.51 6.45 13.84
CA ALA A 43 12.60 6.77 15.27
C ALA A 43 13.85 6.20 15.97
N GLY A 44 14.69 5.43 15.28
CA GLY A 44 16.06 5.15 15.71
C GLY A 44 16.19 4.49 17.08
N GLY A 45 15.35 3.52 17.43
CA GLY A 45 15.54 2.60 18.57
C GLY A 45 15.45 3.19 19.99
N GLU A 46 15.78 4.47 20.22
CA GLU A 46 15.84 5.10 21.55
C GLU A 46 14.47 5.31 22.21
N HIS A 47 13.38 5.28 21.44
CA HIS A 47 12.02 5.52 21.95
C HIS A 47 11.04 4.39 21.62
N GLY A 48 11.55 3.17 21.40
CA GLY A 48 10.78 2.03 20.90
C GLY A 48 9.43 1.80 21.59
N GLU A 49 9.36 1.84 22.93
CA GLU A 49 8.10 1.63 23.68
C GLU A 49 7.12 2.79 23.59
N ALA A 50 7.59 4.04 23.67
CA ALA A 50 6.73 5.22 23.56
C ALA A 50 6.17 5.38 22.14
N VAL A 51 6.99 5.06 21.15
CA VAL A 51 6.63 5.04 19.73
C VAL A 51 5.67 3.90 19.43
N ASP A 52 5.81 2.72 20.07
CA ASP A 52 4.89 1.59 19.92
C ASP A 52 3.46 1.89 20.40
N ASN A 53 3.32 2.58 21.53
CA ASN A 53 2.00 3.00 22.01
C ASN A 53 1.35 4.05 21.10
N LEU A 54 2.14 4.98 20.56
CA LEU A 54 1.67 5.95 19.57
C LEU A 54 1.28 5.26 18.25
N LEU A 55 2.05 4.26 17.84
CA LEU A 55 1.83 3.47 16.63
C LEU A 55 0.53 2.69 16.67
N ASP A 56 0.13 2.15 17.83
CA ASP A 56 -1.14 1.44 17.95
C ASP A 56 -2.36 2.37 17.80
N GLN A 57 -2.31 3.58 18.38
CA GLN A 57 -3.33 4.60 18.10
C GLN A 57 -3.30 5.04 16.63
N TYR A 58 -2.11 5.19 16.05
CA TYR A 58 -1.94 5.57 14.65
C TYR A 58 -2.50 4.51 13.69
N ARG A 59 -2.32 3.22 14.00
CA ARG A 59 -2.88 2.08 13.24
C ARG A 59 -4.41 2.12 13.22
N LEU A 60 -5.03 2.40 14.36
CA LEU A 60 -6.50 2.52 14.46
C LEU A 60 -7.03 3.69 13.64
N GLY A 61 -6.36 4.85 13.70
CA GLY A 61 -6.72 6.03 12.91
C GLY A 61 -6.52 5.81 11.41
N CYS A 62 -5.38 5.24 11.03
CA CYS A 62 -5.04 4.95 9.64
C CYS A 62 -6.01 3.95 9.00
N ARG A 63 -6.44 2.92 9.73
CA ARG A 63 -7.43 1.95 9.24
C ARG A 63 -8.78 2.61 8.96
N LYS A 64 -9.26 3.47 9.87
CA LYS A 64 -10.52 4.23 9.67
C LYS A 64 -10.44 5.19 8.48
N GLN A 65 -9.32 5.90 8.32
CA GLN A 65 -9.13 6.80 7.17
C GLN A 65 -9.05 6.04 5.85
N ALA A 66 -8.37 4.91 5.83
CA ALA A 66 -8.24 4.07 4.65
C ALA A 66 -9.58 3.40 4.26
N GLU A 67 -10.38 2.98 5.23
CA GLU A 67 -11.76 2.50 5.02
C GLU A 67 -12.67 3.62 4.52
N ALA A 68 -12.57 4.83 5.09
CA ALA A 68 -13.31 6.00 4.62
C ALA A 68 -12.91 6.39 3.19
N LEU A 69 -11.63 6.33 2.83
CA LEU A 69 -11.13 6.54 1.47
C LEU A 69 -11.68 5.50 0.48
N LEU A 70 -11.72 4.23 0.89
CA LEU A 70 -12.33 3.14 0.13
C LEU A 70 -13.82 3.37 -0.14
N GLN A 71 -14.56 3.87 0.87
CA GLN A 71 -15.99 4.13 0.77
C GLN A 71 -16.32 5.44 0.01
N LEU A 72 -15.55 6.52 0.21
CA LEU A 72 -15.87 7.86 -0.29
C LEU A 72 -15.29 8.14 -1.70
N ARG A 73 -14.05 7.73 -1.97
CA ARG A 73 -13.36 8.01 -3.26
C ARG A 73 -13.33 6.79 -4.19
N GLY A 74 -13.78 5.64 -3.71
CA GLY A 74 -13.83 4.39 -4.47
C GLY A 74 -12.49 3.65 -4.56
N LYS A 75 -12.57 2.35 -4.94
CA LYS A 75 -11.43 1.41 -4.95
C LYS A 75 -10.22 1.88 -5.76
N LEU A 76 -10.45 2.66 -6.82
CA LEU A 76 -9.41 3.10 -7.75
C LEU A 76 -8.52 4.21 -7.17
N VAL A 77 -9.13 5.17 -6.48
CA VAL A 77 -8.39 6.24 -5.79
C VAL A 77 -7.64 5.67 -4.59
N TYR A 78 -8.29 4.77 -3.85
CA TYR A 78 -7.65 4.04 -2.78
C TYR A 78 -6.45 3.21 -3.27
N ALA A 79 -6.57 2.49 -4.38
CA ALA A 79 -5.47 1.70 -4.95
C ALA A 79 -4.26 2.56 -5.30
N ARG A 80 -4.47 3.77 -5.84
CA ARG A 80 -3.42 4.73 -6.15
C ARG A 80 -2.72 5.22 -4.88
N HIS A 81 -3.50 5.63 -3.88
CA HIS A 81 -2.98 6.07 -2.58
C HIS A 81 -2.17 4.96 -1.90
N ALA A 82 -2.74 3.76 -1.82
CA ALA A 82 -2.13 2.58 -1.23
C ALA A 82 -0.79 2.23 -1.92
N LYS A 83 -0.73 2.24 -3.25
CA LYS A 83 0.53 2.02 -3.99
C LYS A 83 1.58 3.09 -3.73
N CYS A 84 1.17 4.35 -3.66
CA CYS A 84 2.08 5.46 -3.36
C CYS A 84 2.68 5.31 -1.96
N VAL A 85 1.85 5.00 -0.96
CA VAL A 85 2.31 4.77 0.42
C VAL A 85 3.21 3.53 0.52
N MET A 86 2.89 2.45 -0.20
CA MET A 86 3.73 1.24 -0.21
C MET A 86 5.10 1.47 -0.87
N ALA A 87 5.17 2.38 -1.85
CA ALA A 87 6.40 2.78 -2.51
C ALA A 87 7.21 3.81 -1.70
N ALA A 88 6.57 4.52 -0.75
CA ALA A 88 7.24 5.50 0.09
C ALA A 88 8.30 4.83 0.98
N ARG A 89 9.43 5.53 1.14
CA ARG A 89 10.55 5.09 1.99
C ARG A 89 10.64 5.88 3.30
N THR A 90 9.97 7.03 3.35
CA THR A 90 9.95 7.94 4.51
C THR A 90 8.51 8.28 4.87
N LEU A 91 8.28 8.69 6.12
CA LEU A 91 6.94 9.06 6.57
C LEU A 91 6.42 10.29 5.81
N ALA A 92 7.30 11.26 5.55
CA ALA A 92 6.99 12.46 4.78
C ALA A 92 6.56 12.14 3.33
N ASP A 93 7.19 11.18 2.67
CA ASP A 93 6.76 10.73 1.34
C ASP A 93 5.40 10.04 1.39
N ALA A 94 5.13 9.29 2.45
CA ALA A 94 3.88 8.58 2.65
C ALA A 94 2.69 9.53 2.99
N GLU A 95 2.95 10.71 3.56
CA GLU A 95 1.95 11.75 3.81
C GLU A 95 1.60 12.56 2.55
N ARG A 96 2.56 12.74 1.62
CA ARG A 96 2.33 13.42 0.33
C ARG A 96 1.44 12.62 -0.65
N CYS A 97 1.15 11.35 -0.35
CA CYS A 97 0.34 10.48 -1.18
C CYS A 97 -1.19 10.72 -1.08
N GLY A 98 -1.65 11.60 -0.18
CA GLY A 98 -3.07 11.86 0.16
C GLY A 98 -3.88 12.67 -0.84
#